data_AF-A0A8B8NHB0-F1
#
_entry.id   AF-A0A8B8NHB0-F1
#
_cell.length_a   1.000
_cell.length_b   1.000
_cell.length_c   1.000
_cell.angle_alpha   90.00
_cell.angle_beta   90.00
_cell.angle_gamma   90.00
#
_symmetry.space_group_name_H-M   'P 1'
#
loop_
_entity.id
_entity.type
_entity.pdbx_description
1 polymer ?
#
loop_
_entity_poly.entity_id
_entity_poly.type
_entity_poly.pdbx_seq_one_letter_code
_entity_poly.pdbx_strand_id
1 'polypeptide(L)'
;MARISNTIVTILNVLSAVLALVAVGTSARLMVHSSTECQKSLQGPLLISGVVLLVISLIGLIGSCGRNNFFLYTYLTLLFLSILALIAFTVFAFLVTNESAGKAVSGQGFKEYRLGDYSHWMQDHLVNGEKWNEIRSCLVDSNLCGRLGEDVHQTEADFYKQKLSAIQSGCCKPPSYCGFEFKNATYWTVPKSGPAAPDTDCLAWSNHQETLCYDCKSCKGGFLANGKKEWRNLLICNVLLVVIYMVVYSIGCCASRNNREDRKYAKYKGYP
;
A
#
# COMPACT_ATOMS: atom_id res chain seq x y z
N MET A 1 -20.89 -1.68 35.90
CA MET A 1 -19.90 -1.24 34.89
C MET A 1 -19.33 -2.39 34.03
N ALA A 2 -19.09 -3.60 34.57
CA ALA A 2 -18.56 -4.74 33.78
C ALA A 2 -19.33 -5.10 32.50
N ARG A 3 -20.67 -4.90 32.46
CA ARG A 3 -21.49 -5.20 31.27
C ARG A 3 -21.20 -4.26 30.10
N ILE A 4 -20.98 -2.96 30.36
CA ILE A 4 -20.79 -1.96 29.30
C ILE A 4 -19.45 -2.16 28.59
N SER A 5 -18.38 -2.43 29.34
CA SER A 5 -17.05 -2.68 28.76
C SER A 5 -17.03 -3.95 27.90
N ASN A 6 -17.68 -5.04 28.33
CA ASN A 6 -17.80 -6.24 27.50
C ASN A 6 -18.66 -6.00 26.26
N THR A 7 -19.76 -5.24 26.37
CA THR A 7 -20.58 -4.85 25.21
C THR A 7 -19.78 -4.07 24.17
N ILE A 8 -18.95 -3.11 24.60
CA ILE A 8 -18.09 -2.32 23.69
C ILE A 8 -17.06 -3.22 22.98
N VAL A 9 -16.39 -4.11 23.73
CA VAL A 9 -15.43 -5.07 23.15
C VAL A 9 -16.13 -5.97 22.12
N THR A 10 -17.34 -6.46 22.41
CA THR A 10 -18.11 -7.25 21.45
C THR A 10 -18.43 -6.47 20.20
N ILE A 11 -18.96 -5.24 20.32
CA ILE A 11 -19.32 -4.40 19.16
C ILE A 11 -18.11 -4.18 18.25
N LEU A 12 -16.95 -3.85 18.82
CA LEU A 12 -15.75 -3.57 18.05
C LEU A 12 -15.22 -4.81 17.33
N ASN A 13 -15.21 -5.99 17.97
CA ASN A 13 -14.81 -7.22 17.30
C ASN A 13 -15.83 -7.69 16.24
N VAL A 14 -17.13 -7.40 16.41
CA VAL A 14 -18.14 -7.64 15.35
C VAL A 14 -17.85 -6.76 14.14
N LEU A 15 -17.59 -5.46 14.35
CA LEU A 15 -17.25 -4.55 13.24
C LEU A 15 -15.96 -4.99 12.53
N SER A 16 -14.93 -5.37 13.27
CA SER A 16 -13.69 -5.93 12.70
C SER A 16 -13.93 -7.22 11.91
N ALA A 17 -14.79 -8.11 12.41
CA ALA A 17 -15.16 -9.34 11.70
C ALA A 17 -15.92 -9.03 10.39
N VAL A 18 -16.84 -8.07 10.39
CA VAL A 18 -17.55 -7.63 9.17
C VAL A 18 -16.57 -7.09 8.15
N LEU A 19 -15.64 -6.22 8.55
CA LEU A 19 -14.59 -5.69 7.66
C LEU A 19 -13.69 -6.80 7.10
N ALA A 20 -13.31 -7.77 7.94
CA ALA A 20 -12.54 -8.93 7.52
C ALA A 20 -13.29 -9.79 6.48
N LEU A 21 -14.58 -10.05 6.71
CA LEU A 21 -15.44 -10.79 5.77
C LEU A 21 -15.60 -10.05 4.44
N VAL A 22 -15.74 -8.71 4.46
CA VAL A 22 -15.77 -7.90 3.23
C VAL A 22 -14.44 -8.02 2.49
N ALA A 23 -13.30 -7.90 3.17
CA ALA A 23 -11.97 -8.04 2.55
C ALA A 23 -11.77 -9.42 1.91
N VAL A 24 -12.10 -10.50 2.64
CA VAL A 24 -12.02 -11.88 2.14
C VAL A 24 -12.99 -12.10 0.98
N GLY A 25 -14.22 -11.60 1.09
CA GLY A 25 -15.24 -11.71 0.05
C GLY A 25 -14.84 -10.99 -1.24
N THR A 26 -14.31 -9.77 -1.13
CA THR A 26 -13.78 -9.02 -2.28
C THR A 26 -12.59 -9.75 -2.90
N SER A 27 -11.68 -10.31 -2.08
CA SER A 27 -10.56 -11.11 -2.60
C SER A 27 -11.03 -12.38 -3.32
N ALA A 28 -12.06 -13.07 -2.81
CA ALA A 28 -12.62 -14.26 -3.44
C ALA A 28 -13.36 -13.94 -4.74
N ARG A 29 -14.05 -12.78 -4.80
CA ARG A 29 -14.66 -12.28 -6.04
C ARG A 29 -13.60 -12.01 -7.10
N LEU A 30 -12.48 -11.41 -6.71
CA LEU A 30 -11.33 -11.23 -7.59
C LEU A 30 -10.79 -12.58 -8.07
N MET A 31 -10.64 -13.60 -7.22
CA MET A 31 -10.21 -14.94 -7.67
C MET A 31 -11.05 -15.53 -8.80
N VAL A 32 -12.36 -15.31 -8.76
CA VAL A 32 -13.30 -15.92 -9.70
C VAL A 32 -13.49 -15.09 -10.98
N HIS A 33 -13.36 -13.76 -10.91
CA HIS A 33 -13.69 -12.85 -12.02
C HIS A 33 -12.51 -12.02 -12.55
N SER A 34 -11.29 -12.21 -12.02
CA SER A 34 -10.13 -11.46 -12.52
C SER A 34 -9.68 -11.98 -13.88
N SER A 35 -9.78 -11.13 -14.91
CA SER A 35 -9.25 -11.39 -16.24
C SER A 35 -7.84 -10.84 -16.43
N THR A 36 -7.38 -9.94 -15.56
CA THR A 36 -6.11 -9.20 -15.72
C THR A 36 -5.05 -9.63 -14.68
N GLU A 37 -3.78 -9.67 -15.09
CA GLU A 37 -2.64 -9.98 -14.21
C GLU A 37 -2.53 -8.97 -13.05
N CYS A 38 -2.99 -7.74 -13.27
CA CYS A 38 -3.00 -6.70 -12.26
C CYS A 38 -3.90 -7.01 -11.06
N GLN A 39 -5.05 -7.63 -11.30
CA GLN A 39 -5.99 -7.97 -10.23
C GLN A 39 -5.47 -9.14 -9.38
N LYS A 40 -4.70 -10.06 -9.96
CA LYS A 40 -4.09 -11.19 -9.26
C LYS A 40 -2.99 -10.74 -8.28
N SER A 41 -2.19 -9.74 -8.65
CA SER A 41 -1.11 -9.22 -7.80
C SER A 41 -1.62 -8.59 -6.49
N LEU A 42 -2.79 -7.95 -6.52
CA LEU A 42 -3.40 -7.33 -5.33
C LEU A 42 -4.16 -8.33 -4.43
N GLN A 43 -4.54 -9.48 -4.97
CA GLN A 43 -5.43 -10.45 -4.33
C GLN A 43 -4.79 -11.12 -3.11
N GLY A 44 -3.54 -11.57 -3.23
CA GLY A 44 -2.83 -12.31 -2.16
C GLY A 44 -2.73 -11.51 -0.86
N PRO A 45 -2.18 -10.28 -0.89
CA PRO A 45 -2.08 -9.43 0.30
C PRO A 45 -3.44 -9.12 0.96
N LEU A 46 -4.48 -8.91 0.15
CA LEU A 46 -5.84 -8.63 0.65
C LEU A 46 -6.46 -9.85 1.34
N LEU A 47 -6.29 -11.05 0.79
CA LEU A 47 -6.79 -12.29 1.39
C LEU A 47 -6.12 -12.57 2.74
N ILE A 48 -4.78 -12.51 2.77
CA ILE A 48 -4.00 -12.81 3.98
C ILE A 48 -4.37 -11.86 5.12
N SER A 49 -4.42 -10.56 4.83
CA SER A 49 -4.80 -9.54 5.84
C SER A 49 -6.23 -9.73 6.34
N GLY A 50 -7.18 -10.04 5.45
CA GLY A 50 -8.56 -10.34 5.81
C GLY A 50 -8.70 -11.56 6.72
N VAL A 51 -8.03 -12.67 6.39
CA VAL A 51 -8.07 -13.90 7.20
C VAL A 51 -7.48 -13.68 8.59
N VAL A 52 -6.33 -13.00 8.69
CA VAL A 52 -5.70 -12.69 9.99
C VAL A 52 -6.64 -11.84 10.86
N LEU A 53 -7.24 -10.80 10.28
CA LEU A 53 -8.18 -9.94 11.01
C LEU A 53 -9.44 -10.71 11.47
N LEU A 54 -9.93 -11.65 10.66
CA LEU A 54 -11.06 -12.50 11.00
C LEU A 54 -10.74 -13.37 12.23
N VAL A 55 -9.58 -14.03 12.24
CA VAL A 55 -9.15 -14.89 13.35
C VAL A 55 -9.05 -14.10 14.66
N ILE A 56 -8.41 -12.93 14.62
CA ILE A 56 -8.28 -12.05 15.80
C ILE A 56 -9.67 -11.65 16.32
N SER A 57 -10.58 -11.29 15.42
CA SER A 57 -11.94 -10.87 15.76
C SER A 57 -12.75 -12.00 16.41
N LEU A 58 -12.65 -13.23 15.89
CA LEU A 58 -13.35 -14.40 16.45
C LEU A 58 -12.87 -14.74 17.87
N ILE A 59 -11.56 -14.67 18.12
CA ILE A 59 -10.99 -14.87 19.45
C ILE A 59 -11.52 -13.81 20.43
N GLY A 60 -11.60 -12.54 19.99
CA GLY A 60 -12.18 -11.46 20.79
C GLY A 60 -13.65 -11.66 21.14
N LEU A 61 -14.47 -12.15 20.19
CA LEU A 61 -15.88 -12.47 20.42
C LEU A 61 -16.05 -13.61 21.43
N ILE A 62 -15.27 -14.70 21.28
CA ILE A 62 -15.29 -15.84 22.21
C ILE A 62 -14.88 -15.37 23.62
N GLY A 63 -13.87 -14.49 23.73
CA GLY A 63 -13.42 -13.94 24.99
C GLY A 63 -14.40 -13.01 25.69
N SER A 64 -15.27 -12.33 24.95
CA SER A 64 -16.31 -11.46 25.53
C SER A 64 -17.56 -12.22 26.00
N CYS A 65 -17.91 -13.32 25.31
CA CYS A 65 -19.09 -14.14 25.65
C CYS A 65 -18.86 -15.09 26.83
N GLY A 66 -17.61 -15.46 27.13
CA GLY A 66 -17.28 -16.39 28.22
C GLY A 66 -17.04 -15.71 29.58
N ARG A 67 -17.51 -16.30 30.68
CA ARG A 67 -17.16 -15.87 32.07
C ARG A 67 -15.76 -16.32 32.51
N ASN A 68 -14.99 -16.89 31.59
CA ASN A 68 -13.64 -17.42 31.83
C ASN A 68 -12.59 -16.34 31.53
N ASN A 69 -11.92 -15.86 32.58
CA ASN A 69 -10.87 -14.85 32.49
C ASN A 69 -9.71 -15.26 31.56
N PHE A 70 -9.50 -16.55 31.31
CA PHE A 70 -8.46 -17.03 30.39
C PHE A 70 -8.58 -16.39 29.00
N PHE A 71 -9.77 -16.43 28.39
CA PHE A 71 -9.96 -15.87 27.05
C PHE A 71 -9.83 -14.35 27.01
N LEU A 72 -10.23 -13.65 28.08
CA LEU A 72 -10.05 -12.19 28.20
C LEU A 72 -8.56 -11.82 28.31
N TYR A 73 -7.77 -12.57 29.08
CA TYR A 73 -6.32 -12.35 29.17
C TYR A 73 -5.60 -12.68 27.86
N THR A 74 -5.99 -13.78 27.20
CA THR A 74 -5.47 -14.14 25.86
C THR A 74 -5.79 -13.04 24.85
N TYR A 75 -7.03 -12.54 24.84
CA TYR A 75 -7.44 -11.42 23.99
C TYR A 75 -6.61 -10.15 24.22
N LEU A 76 -6.46 -9.72 25.49
CA LEU A 76 -5.65 -8.55 25.83
C LEU A 76 -4.18 -8.72 25.43
N THR A 77 -3.63 -9.93 25.57
CA THR A 77 -2.25 -10.22 25.16
C THR A 77 -2.09 -10.12 23.64
N LEU A 78 -3.01 -10.72 22.87
CA LEU A 78 -3.00 -10.63 21.40
C LEU A 78 -3.19 -9.20 20.90
N LEU A 79 -4.08 -8.43 21.56
CA LEU A 79 -4.32 -7.03 21.23
C LEU A 79 -3.07 -6.17 21.50
N PHE A 80 -2.40 -6.38 22.63
CA PHE A 80 -1.13 -5.71 22.95
C PHE A 80 -0.03 -6.02 21.93
N LEU A 81 0.16 -7.30 21.57
CA LEU A 81 1.12 -7.70 20.55
C LEU A 81 0.79 -7.09 19.18
N SER A 82 -0.50 -6.99 18.85
CA SER A 82 -0.96 -6.35 17.61
C SER A 82 -0.63 -4.86 17.60
N ILE A 83 -0.83 -4.15 18.72
CA ILE A 83 -0.43 -2.73 18.84
C ILE A 83 1.08 -2.57 18.61
N LEU A 84 1.92 -3.39 19.25
CA LEU A 84 3.36 -3.35 19.04
C LEU A 84 3.76 -3.61 17.59
N ALA A 85 3.14 -4.61 16.95
CA ALA A 85 3.38 -4.92 15.55
C ALA A 85 2.98 -3.77 14.62
N LEU A 86 1.82 -3.15 14.84
CA LEU A 86 1.35 -2.00 14.04
C LEU A 86 2.23 -0.76 14.23
N ILE A 87 2.73 -0.51 15.45
CA ILE A 87 3.70 0.57 15.71
C ILE A 87 5.01 0.28 15.00
N ALA A 88 5.56 -0.93 15.15
CA ALA A 88 6.80 -1.33 14.48
C ALA A 88 6.68 -1.23 12.96
N PHE A 89 5.57 -1.68 12.39
CA PHE A 89 5.26 -1.52 10.97
C PHE A 89 5.17 -0.05 10.56
N THR A 90 4.54 0.82 11.37
CA THR A 90 4.45 2.26 11.08
C THR A 90 5.84 2.88 11.01
N VAL A 91 6.71 2.58 11.98
CA VAL A 91 8.08 3.08 12.02
C VAL A 91 8.85 2.59 10.80
N PHE A 92 8.79 1.29 10.51
CA PHE A 92 9.43 0.69 9.35
C PHE A 92 8.96 1.35 8.04
N ALA A 93 7.64 1.46 7.84
CA ALA A 93 7.07 2.05 6.64
C ALA A 93 7.45 3.53 6.50
N PHE A 94 7.51 4.29 7.60
CA PHE A 94 7.99 5.67 7.57
C PHE A 94 9.46 5.73 7.14
N LEU A 95 10.34 4.91 7.72
CA LEU A 95 11.77 4.87 7.35
C LEU A 95 11.97 4.55 5.87
N VAL A 96 11.19 3.61 5.34
CA VAL A 96 11.30 3.16 3.95
C VAL A 96 10.71 4.16 2.96
N THR A 97 9.71 4.96 3.35
CA THR A 97 8.97 5.88 2.46
C THR A 97 9.32 7.36 2.58
N ASN A 98 10.16 7.74 3.56
CA ASN A 98 10.52 9.15 3.82
C ASN A 98 11.31 9.79 2.67
N GLU A 99 11.97 9.00 1.83
CA GLU A 99 12.73 9.55 0.72
C GLU A 99 11.82 10.27 -0.30
N SER A 100 12.18 11.52 -0.58
CA SER A 100 11.45 12.39 -1.50
C SER A 100 11.94 12.16 -2.92
N ALA A 101 11.23 11.30 -3.63
CA ALA A 101 11.54 10.99 -5.01
C ALA A 101 10.61 11.76 -5.97
N GLY A 102 11.23 12.52 -6.87
CA GLY A 102 10.55 13.37 -7.84
C GLY A 102 11.19 14.76 -7.90
N LYS A 103 12.07 14.97 -8.87
CA LYS A 103 12.71 16.26 -9.12
C LYS A 103 11.84 17.07 -10.08
N ALA A 104 11.48 18.28 -9.68
CA ALA A 104 10.85 19.22 -10.60
C ALA A 104 11.88 19.64 -11.65
N VAL A 105 11.49 19.59 -12.92
CA VAL A 105 12.33 20.08 -14.02
C VAL A 105 11.81 21.45 -14.43
N SER A 106 12.73 22.39 -14.62
CA SER A 106 12.37 23.77 -14.99
C SER A 106 11.59 23.78 -16.31
N GLY A 107 10.45 24.48 -16.33
CA GLY A 107 9.62 24.61 -17.52
C GLY A 107 8.72 23.41 -17.85
N GLN A 108 8.68 22.37 -16.99
CA GLN A 108 7.85 21.18 -17.19
C GLN A 108 6.75 21.06 -16.12
N GLY A 109 5.55 20.67 -16.53
CA GLY A 109 4.36 20.44 -15.70
C GLY A 109 4.35 19.09 -14.98
N PHE A 110 5.37 18.26 -15.22
CA PHE A 110 5.57 16.95 -14.63
C PHE A 110 6.95 16.85 -13.95
N LYS A 111 7.12 15.82 -13.10
CA LYS A 111 8.37 15.56 -12.37
C LYS A 111 9.11 14.41 -13.01
N GLU A 112 10.43 14.38 -12.84
CA GLU A 112 11.25 13.23 -13.17
C GLU A 112 11.56 12.39 -11.94
N TYR A 113 11.49 11.08 -12.10
CA TYR A 113 11.67 10.12 -11.02
C TYR A 113 12.91 9.28 -11.28
N ARG A 114 13.79 9.18 -10.29
CA ARG A 114 14.96 8.31 -10.35
C ARG A 114 14.81 7.20 -9.33
N LEU A 115 15.06 5.97 -9.75
CA LEU A 115 14.97 4.82 -8.84
C LEU A 115 15.93 4.93 -7.65
N GLY A 116 17.10 5.55 -7.85
CA GLY A 116 18.09 5.77 -6.79
C GLY A 116 17.68 6.78 -5.70
N ASP A 117 16.57 7.52 -5.90
CA ASP A 117 16.02 8.43 -4.88
C ASP A 117 15.08 7.70 -3.89
N TYR A 118 15.00 6.36 -3.95
CA TYR A 118 14.18 5.53 -3.06
C TYR A 118 15.04 4.58 -2.22
N SER A 119 14.54 4.18 -1.05
CA SER A 119 15.25 3.28 -0.16
C SER A 119 15.57 1.94 -0.85
N HIS A 120 16.75 1.38 -0.54
CA HIS A 120 17.17 0.08 -1.08
C HIS A 120 16.13 -1.02 -0.86
N TRP A 121 15.42 -0.99 0.28
CA TRP A 121 14.35 -1.94 0.55
C TRP A 121 13.24 -1.88 -0.52
N MET A 122 12.79 -0.68 -0.92
CA MET A 122 11.77 -0.53 -1.97
C MET A 122 12.29 -1.01 -3.32
N GLN A 123 13.54 -0.67 -3.64
CA GLN A 123 14.17 -1.10 -4.89
C GLN A 123 14.20 -2.64 -4.97
N ASP A 124 14.66 -3.29 -3.91
CA ASP A 124 14.89 -4.75 -3.87
C ASP A 124 13.61 -5.57 -3.73
N HIS A 125 12.58 -5.05 -3.05
CA HIS A 125 11.37 -5.83 -2.75
C HIS A 125 10.19 -5.54 -3.67
N LEU A 126 10.11 -4.34 -4.27
CA LEU A 126 8.96 -3.91 -5.08
C LEU A 126 9.24 -3.88 -6.58
N VAL A 127 10.48 -3.59 -7.00
CA VAL A 127 10.81 -3.35 -8.42
C VAL A 127 12.03 -4.14 -8.92
N ASN A 128 12.42 -5.15 -8.16
CA ASN A 128 13.52 -6.04 -8.50
C ASN A 128 13.07 -7.24 -9.33
N GLY A 129 13.91 -7.62 -10.29
CA GLY A 129 13.87 -8.88 -11.03
C GLY A 129 12.48 -9.33 -11.48
N GLU A 130 12.14 -10.56 -11.11
CA GLU A 130 10.95 -11.29 -11.56
C GLU A 130 9.62 -10.59 -11.20
N LYS A 131 9.54 -9.94 -10.03
CA LYS A 131 8.32 -9.22 -9.61
C LYS A 131 8.00 -8.04 -10.53
N TRP A 132 9.03 -7.40 -11.09
CA TRP A 132 8.81 -6.30 -12.01
C TRP A 132 8.17 -6.78 -13.31
N ASN A 133 8.41 -8.02 -13.75
CA ASN A 133 7.83 -8.53 -14.99
C ASN A 133 6.29 -8.62 -14.90
N GLU A 134 5.75 -9.02 -13.74
CA GLU A 134 4.30 -9.02 -13.47
C GLU A 134 3.72 -7.59 -13.41
N ILE A 135 4.44 -6.66 -12.78
CA ILE A 135 4.00 -5.26 -12.72
C ILE A 135 4.03 -4.63 -14.11
N ARG A 136 5.12 -4.87 -14.87
CA ARG A 136 5.29 -4.41 -16.24
C ARG A 136 4.18 -4.92 -17.14
N SER A 137 3.84 -6.21 -17.06
CA SER A 137 2.75 -6.76 -17.88
C SER A 137 1.42 -6.08 -17.56
N CYS A 138 1.12 -5.79 -16.29
CA CYS A 138 -0.04 -4.96 -15.92
C CYS A 138 0.04 -3.55 -16.53
N LEU A 139 1.20 -2.88 -16.46
CA LEU A 139 1.34 -1.51 -16.98
C LEU A 139 1.10 -1.46 -18.50
N VAL A 140 1.63 -2.42 -19.24
CA VAL A 140 1.40 -2.56 -20.69
C VAL A 140 -0.08 -2.82 -20.98
N ASP A 141 -0.71 -3.78 -20.29
CA ASP A 141 -2.12 -4.17 -20.49
C ASP A 141 -3.10 -3.03 -20.16
N SER A 142 -2.77 -2.18 -19.19
CA SER A 142 -3.62 -1.04 -18.81
C SER A 142 -3.76 0.04 -19.91
N ASN A 143 -2.95 -0.04 -20.98
CA ASN A 143 -2.90 0.90 -22.09
C ASN A 143 -2.77 2.38 -21.66
N LEU A 144 -2.09 2.63 -20.53
CA LEU A 144 -1.95 3.96 -19.95
C LEU A 144 -1.15 4.92 -20.84
N CYS A 145 -0.18 4.39 -21.60
CA CYS A 145 0.64 5.16 -22.53
C CYS A 145 -0.04 5.34 -23.91
N GLY A 146 -0.83 4.37 -24.38
CA GLY A 146 -1.56 4.52 -25.64
C GLY A 146 -2.55 5.69 -25.59
N ARG A 147 -3.27 5.85 -24.47
CA ARG A 147 -4.14 7.02 -24.23
C ARG A 147 -3.39 8.35 -24.26
N LEU A 148 -2.11 8.35 -23.91
CA LEU A 148 -1.28 9.56 -23.96
C LEU A 148 -0.78 9.84 -25.38
N GLY A 149 -0.54 8.80 -26.19
CA GLY A 149 -0.11 8.92 -27.58
C GLY A 149 -1.22 9.31 -28.57
N GLU A 150 -2.49 9.04 -28.22
CA GLU A 150 -3.68 9.40 -29.01
C GLU A 150 -3.99 10.91 -29.02
N ASP A 151 -3.36 11.72 -28.16
CA ASP A 151 -3.47 13.18 -28.17
C ASP A 151 -2.63 13.80 -29.32
N VAL A 152 -3.03 13.52 -30.57
CA VAL A 152 -2.30 13.79 -31.83
C VAL A 152 -2.04 15.28 -32.13
N HIS A 153 -2.67 16.21 -31.40
CA HIS A 153 -2.57 17.66 -31.65
C HIS A 153 -1.73 18.45 -30.65
N GLN A 154 -0.95 17.79 -29.80
CA GLN A 154 -0.10 18.50 -28.83
C GLN A 154 1.22 18.96 -29.45
N THR A 155 1.48 20.27 -29.39
CA THR A 155 2.82 20.80 -29.67
C THR A 155 3.77 20.41 -28.52
N GLU A 156 5.08 20.44 -28.77
CA GLU A 156 6.08 20.19 -27.72
C GLU A 156 5.86 21.09 -26.49
N ALA A 157 5.53 22.36 -26.72
CA ALA A 157 5.25 23.31 -25.64
C ALA A 157 3.99 22.97 -24.85
N ASP A 158 2.97 22.40 -25.50
CA ASP A 158 1.74 21.97 -24.83
C ASP A 158 1.99 20.69 -24.02
N PHE A 159 2.76 19.75 -24.57
CA PHE A 159 3.16 18.53 -23.87
C PHE A 159 3.93 18.85 -22.59
N TYR A 160 4.91 19.77 -22.64
CA TYR A 160 5.65 20.17 -21.44
C TYR A 160 4.79 20.88 -20.39
N LYS A 161 3.65 21.48 -20.76
CA LYS A 161 2.70 22.05 -19.79
C LYS A 161 1.76 21.01 -19.18
N GLN A 162 1.66 19.82 -19.78
CA GLN A 162 0.75 18.78 -19.33
C GLN A 162 1.15 18.25 -17.95
N LYS A 163 0.14 17.99 -17.12
CA LYS A 163 0.33 17.37 -15.80
C LYS A 163 0.27 15.86 -15.93
N LEU A 164 1.41 15.24 -16.19
CA LEU A 164 1.53 13.79 -16.26
C LEU A 164 1.56 13.16 -14.86
N SER A 165 0.93 11.99 -14.73
CA SER A 165 1.11 11.16 -13.53
C SER A 165 2.55 10.64 -13.43
N ALA A 166 2.96 10.18 -12.25
CA ALA A 166 4.31 9.67 -12.05
C ALA A 166 4.66 8.51 -13.00
N ILE A 167 3.72 7.58 -13.19
CA ILE A 167 3.86 6.47 -14.13
C ILE A 167 3.90 6.97 -15.58
N GLN A 168 3.03 7.90 -15.97
CA GLN A 168 3.04 8.44 -17.33
C GLN A 168 4.37 9.10 -17.67
N SER A 169 4.88 9.96 -16.79
CA SER A 169 6.17 10.64 -16.98
C SER A 169 7.39 9.72 -16.94
N GLY A 170 7.31 8.60 -16.21
CA GLY A 170 8.41 7.66 -16.03
C GLY A 170 8.43 6.52 -17.07
N CYS A 171 7.28 6.10 -17.58
CA CYS A 171 7.15 4.91 -18.43
C CYS A 171 6.82 5.24 -19.90
N CYS A 172 6.08 6.33 -20.15
CA CYS A 172 5.57 6.63 -21.50
C CYS A 172 6.46 7.55 -22.33
N LYS A 173 7.48 8.15 -21.72
CA LYS A 173 8.44 9.02 -22.40
C LYS A 173 9.88 8.65 -22.00
N PRO A 174 10.90 8.97 -22.82
CA PRO A 174 12.28 8.84 -22.40
C PRO A 174 12.61 9.88 -21.32
N PRO A 175 13.63 9.63 -20.48
CA PRO A 175 14.15 10.64 -19.58
C PRO A 175 14.68 11.86 -20.34
N SER A 176 14.44 13.09 -19.84
CA SER A 176 14.83 14.31 -20.55
C SER A 176 16.35 14.45 -20.68
N TYR A 177 17.12 13.87 -19.76
CA TYR A 177 18.59 13.85 -19.84
C TYR A 177 19.15 13.02 -21.01
N CYS A 178 18.33 12.18 -21.67
CA CYS A 178 18.75 11.45 -22.86
C CYS A 178 18.88 12.34 -24.10
N GLY A 179 18.24 13.53 -24.09
CA GLY A 179 18.34 14.51 -25.17
C GLY A 179 17.67 14.07 -26.47
N PHE A 180 16.61 13.24 -26.39
CA PHE A 180 15.86 12.81 -27.58
C PHE A 180 14.95 13.92 -28.09
N GLU A 181 14.75 13.96 -29.40
CA GLU A 181 13.93 14.97 -30.06
C GLU A 181 12.44 14.58 -29.99
N PHE A 182 11.60 15.51 -29.54
CA PHE A 182 10.15 15.31 -29.45
C PHE A 182 9.52 15.19 -30.83
N LYS A 183 8.63 14.20 -31.01
CA LYS A 183 7.70 14.14 -32.15
C LYS A 183 6.25 14.04 -31.68
N ASN A 184 5.99 13.14 -30.73
CA ASN A 184 4.72 12.98 -30.05
C ASN A 184 4.97 12.44 -28.63
N ALA A 185 3.95 12.41 -27.77
CA ALA A 185 4.06 12.03 -26.36
C ALA A 185 4.81 10.71 -26.12
N THR A 186 4.54 9.69 -26.95
CA THR A 186 5.17 8.36 -26.87
C THR A 186 6.14 8.05 -28.00
N TYR A 187 6.48 9.04 -28.84
CA TYR A 187 7.39 8.86 -29.96
C TYR A 187 8.48 9.94 -29.99
N TRP A 188 9.73 9.48 -29.91
CA TRP A 188 10.90 10.34 -29.79
C TRP A 188 12.01 9.88 -30.74
N THR A 189 12.67 10.81 -31.41
CA THR A 189 13.78 10.50 -32.33
C THR A 189 15.13 10.60 -31.62
N VAL A 190 15.92 9.54 -31.73
CA VAL A 190 17.28 9.50 -31.18
C VAL A 190 18.20 10.36 -32.08
N PRO A 191 18.96 11.31 -31.51
CA PRO A 191 19.90 12.12 -32.27
C PRO A 191 20.96 11.25 -32.97
N LYS A 192 21.46 11.69 -34.12
CA LYS A 192 22.50 10.96 -34.87
C LYS A 192 23.80 10.75 -34.08
N SER A 193 24.08 11.65 -33.13
CA SER A 193 25.20 11.58 -32.20
C SER A 193 25.01 10.55 -31.07
N GLY A 194 23.84 9.93 -30.97
CA GLY A 194 23.46 9.06 -29.84
C GLY A 194 22.86 9.85 -28.67
N PRO A 195 22.55 9.15 -27.55
CA PRO A 195 22.00 9.78 -26.36
C PRO A 195 23.00 10.75 -25.71
N ALA A 196 22.47 11.85 -25.18
CA ALA A 196 23.28 12.88 -24.51
C ALA A 196 23.93 12.41 -23.20
N ALA A 197 23.39 11.34 -22.60
CA ALA A 197 23.91 10.74 -21.37
C ALA A 197 24.17 9.23 -21.57
N PRO A 198 25.30 8.69 -21.05
CA PRO A 198 25.61 7.27 -21.11
C PRO A 198 24.87 6.49 -20.01
N ASP A 199 23.54 6.64 -19.94
CA ASP A 199 22.69 6.01 -18.93
C ASP A 199 21.90 4.84 -19.53
N THR A 200 21.67 3.81 -18.71
CA THR A 200 20.98 2.59 -19.13
C THR A 200 19.54 2.84 -19.57
N ASP A 201 18.86 3.85 -19.00
CA ASP A 201 17.48 4.15 -19.38
C ASP A 201 17.39 4.69 -20.82
N CYS A 202 18.41 5.43 -21.27
CA CYS A 202 18.46 5.94 -22.64
C CYS A 202 18.63 4.82 -23.67
N LEU A 203 19.28 3.71 -23.27
CA LEU A 203 19.44 2.52 -24.10
C LEU A 203 18.22 1.59 -24.05
N ALA A 204 17.48 1.61 -22.94
CA ALA A 204 16.30 0.78 -22.74
C ALA A 204 15.03 1.34 -23.42
N TRP A 205 15.01 2.63 -23.76
CA TRP A 205 13.89 3.26 -24.45
C TRP A 205 13.64 2.66 -25.85
N SER A 206 12.37 2.49 -26.20
CA SER A 206 11.92 2.09 -27.53
C SER A 206 10.62 2.80 -27.93
N ASN A 207 10.45 3.10 -29.23
CA ASN A 207 9.18 3.67 -29.74
C ASN A 207 8.08 2.60 -29.95
N HIS A 208 8.36 1.32 -29.68
CA HIS A 208 7.35 0.26 -29.68
C HIS A 208 6.46 0.38 -28.44
N GLN A 209 5.13 0.41 -28.65
CA GLN A 209 4.16 0.66 -27.58
C GLN A 209 4.15 -0.40 -26.46
N GLU A 210 4.59 -1.61 -26.76
CA GLU A 210 4.71 -2.73 -25.79
C GLU A 210 5.99 -2.66 -24.94
N THR A 211 6.96 -1.82 -25.32
CA THR A 211 8.28 -1.73 -24.69
C THR A 211 8.51 -0.38 -24.03
N LEU A 212 8.28 0.73 -24.75
CA LEU A 212 8.46 2.11 -24.27
C LEU A 212 9.64 2.26 -23.30
N CYS A 213 9.43 2.87 -22.13
CA CYS A 213 10.40 2.90 -21.04
C CYS A 213 10.01 1.93 -19.91
N TYR A 214 9.21 0.89 -20.16
CA TYR A 214 8.71 0.01 -19.09
C TYR A 214 9.82 -0.73 -18.33
N ASP A 215 10.99 -0.94 -18.96
CA ASP A 215 12.16 -1.55 -18.30
C ASP A 215 13.14 -0.51 -17.72
N CYS A 216 12.88 0.79 -17.91
CA CYS A 216 13.73 1.87 -17.39
C CYS A 216 13.65 2.00 -15.87
N LYS A 217 14.75 2.43 -15.25
CA LYS A 217 14.78 2.82 -13.82
C LYS A 217 13.83 3.99 -13.57
N SER A 218 13.66 4.88 -14.53
CA SER A 218 12.72 6.00 -14.45
C SER A 218 11.26 5.55 -14.34
N CYS A 219 10.88 4.46 -15.03
CA CYS A 219 9.53 3.89 -14.92
C CYS A 219 9.32 3.21 -13.56
N LYS A 220 10.30 2.45 -13.08
CA LYS A 220 10.30 1.88 -11.72
C LYS A 220 10.17 2.97 -10.66
N GLY A 221 10.92 4.06 -10.79
CA GLY A 221 10.79 5.24 -9.94
C GLY A 221 9.39 5.86 -10.02
N GLY A 222 8.85 6.05 -11.23
CA GLY A 222 7.50 6.55 -11.45
C GLY A 222 6.41 5.69 -10.80
N PHE A 223 6.55 4.37 -10.85
CA PHE A 223 5.67 3.41 -10.18
C PHE A 223 5.70 3.58 -8.65
N LEU A 224 6.90 3.63 -8.05
CA LEU A 224 7.07 3.86 -6.61
C LEU A 224 6.49 5.22 -6.17
N ALA A 225 6.66 6.27 -6.97
CA ALA A 225 6.07 7.58 -6.71
C ALA A 225 4.54 7.56 -6.80
N ASN A 226 3.97 6.89 -7.80
CA ASN A 226 2.54 6.80 -7.97
C ASN A 226 1.87 6.15 -6.75
N GLY A 227 2.51 5.12 -6.18
CA GLY A 227 2.04 4.50 -4.95
C GLY A 227 2.07 5.43 -3.73
N LYS A 228 2.98 6.42 -3.67
CA LYS A 228 3.28 7.20 -2.44
C LYS A 228 2.05 7.85 -1.81
N LYS A 229 1.08 8.30 -2.63
CA LYS A 229 -0.18 8.87 -2.13
C LYS A 229 -1.00 7.82 -1.37
N GLU A 230 -1.14 6.63 -1.94
CA GLU A 230 -1.89 5.53 -1.33
C GLU A 230 -1.17 4.99 -0.09
N TRP A 231 0.16 4.85 -0.13
CA TRP A 231 0.96 4.49 1.06
C TRP A 231 0.75 5.49 2.21
N ARG A 232 0.70 6.79 1.90
CA ARG A 232 0.41 7.82 2.92
C ARG A 232 -1.00 7.68 3.50
N ASN A 233 -2.00 7.42 2.66
CA ASN A 233 -3.36 7.17 3.13
C ASN A 233 -3.42 5.93 4.03
N LEU A 234 -2.76 4.83 3.63
CA LEU A 234 -2.66 3.61 4.43
C LEU A 234 -1.95 3.85 5.77
N LEU A 235 -0.88 4.66 5.80
CA LEU A 235 -0.20 5.03 7.04
C LEU A 235 -1.11 5.83 7.97
N ILE A 236 -1.88 6.79 7.44
CA ILE A 236 -2.85 7.55 8.23
C ILE A 236 -3.91 6.60 8.81
N CYS A 237 -4.48 5.72 8.00
CA CYS A 237 -5.43 4.70 8.46
C CYS A 237 -4.83 3.79 9.53
N ASN A 238 -3.56 3.39 9.38
CA ASN A 238 -2.86 2.55 10.35
C ASN A 238 -2.68 3.27 11.70
N VAL A 239 -2.32 4.55 11.69
CA VAL A 239 -2.22 5.36 12.92
C VAL A 239 -3.58 5.46 13.62
N LEU A 240 -4.65 5.71 12.88
CA LEU A 240 -6.01 5.72 13.44
C LEU A 240 -6.39 4.37 14.06
N LEU A 241 -6.03 3.26 13.39
CA LEU A 241 -6.26 1.91 13.90
C LEU A 241 -5.51 1.65 15.21
N VAL A 242 -4.26 2.09 15.33
CA VAL A 242 -3.48 1.98 16.57
C VAL A 242 -4.16 2.75 17.70
N VAL A 243 -4.64 3.97 17.45
CA VAL A 243 -5.37 4.76 18.45
C VAL A 243 -6.63 4.03 18.92
N ILE A 244 -7.41 3.47 17.99
CA ILE A 244 -8.59 2.66 18.32
C ILE A 244 -8.18 1.46 19.20
N TYR A 245 -7.15 0.71 18.81
CA TYR A 245 -6.70 -0.46 19.57
C TYR A 245 -6.21 -0.10 20.97
N MET A 246 -5.55 1.05 21.14
CA MET A 246 -5.14 1.56 22.45
C MET A 246 -6.35 1.86 23.36
N VAL A 247 -7.41 2.46 22.81
CA VAL A 247 -8.66 2.71 23.55
C VAL A 247 -9.33 1.39 23.95
N VAL A 248 -9.42 0.42 23.02
CA VAL A 248 -10.00 -0.91 23.30
C VAL A 248 -9.20 -1.64 24.37
N TYR A 249 -7.88 -1.61 24.27
CA TYR A 249 -6.99 -2.22 25.24
C TYR A 249 -7.19 -1.62 26.63
N SER A 250 -7.28 -0.29 26.72
CA SER A 250 -7.54 0.41 27.97
C SER A 250 -8.88 0.00 28.61
N ILE A 251 -9.96 -0.05 27.81
CA ILE A 251 -11.28 -0.49 28.26
C ILE A 251 -11.25 -1.97 28.70
N GLY A 252 -10.59 -2.84 27.94
CA GLY A 252 -10.47 -4.25 28.25
C GLY A 252 -9.64 -4.51 29.52
N CYS A 253 -8.58 -3.74 29.75
CA CYS A 253 -7.82 -3.77 31.02
C CYS A 253 -8.69 -3.33 32.20
N CYS A 254 -9.50 -2.28 32.06
CA CYS A 254 -10.47 -1.86 33.06
C CYS A 254 -11.51 -2.96 33.35
N ALA A 255 -12.03 -3.62 32.32
CA ALA A 255 -12.96 -4.74 32.46
C ALA A 255 -12.32 -5.93 33.20
N SER A 256 -11.09 -6.28 32.85
CA SER A 256 -10.32 -7.35 33.50
C SER A 256 -10.07 -7.06 34.99
N ARG A 257 -9.67 -5.83 35.31
CA ARG A 257 -9.48 -5.38 36.70
C ARG A 257 -10.79 -5.51 37.49
N ASN A 258 -11.91 -5.07 36.95
CA ASN A 258 -13.20 -5.17 37.63
C ASN A 258 -13.63 -6.62 37.85
N ASN A 259 -13.47 -7.50 36.85
CA ASN A 259 -13.79 -8.92 36.97
C ASN A 259 -12.92 -9.64 38.04
N ARG A 260 -11.67 -9.19 38.22
CA ARG A 260 -10.78 -9.71 39.26
C ARG A 260 -11.24 -9.27 40.66
N GLU A 261 -11.66 -8.02 40.82
CA GLU A 261 -12.20 -7.51 42.10
C GLU A 261 -13.51 -8.22 42.45
N ASP A 262 -14.46 -8.36 41.52
CA ASP A 262 -15.74 -9.07 41.75
C ASP A 262 -15.51 -10.52 42.22
N ARG A 263 -14.52 -11.23 41.64
CA ARG A 263 -14.15 -12.58 42.08
C ARG A 263 -13.53 -12.59 43.49
N LYS A 264 -12.71 -11.61 43.84
CA LYS A 264 -12.16 -11.49 45.21
C LYS A 264 -13.30 -11.28 46.21
N TYR A 265 -14.21 -10.34 45.95
CA TYR A 265 -15.38 -10.10 46.81
C TYR A 265 -16.26 -11.33 46.96
N ALA A 266 -16.52 -12.07 45.87
CA ALA A 266 -17.27 -13.32 45.92
C ALA A 266 -16.56 -14.41 46.75
N LYS A 267 -15.22 -14.49 46.68
CA LYS A 267 -14.41 -15.42 47.49
C LYS A 267 -14.46 -15.08 48.98
N TYR A 268 -14.47 -13.79 49.34
CA TYR A 268 -14.56 -13.35 50.74
C TYR A 268 -15.96 -13.51 51.35
N LYS A 269 -17.03 -13.47 50.54
CA LYS A 269 -18.41 -13.74 51.00
C LYS A 269 -18.71 -15.22 51.28
N GLY A 270 -17.78 -16.12 50.95
CA GLY A 270 -17.94 -17.58 51.07
C GLY A 270 -17.42 -18.20 52.37
N TYR A 271 -16.98 -17.42 53.35
CA TYR A 271 -16.66 -17.91 54.69
C TYR A 271 -17.68 -17.35 55.69
N PRO A 272 -18.59 -18.19 56.24
CA PRO A 272 -19.27 -17.87 57.49
C PRO A 272 -18.27 -17.83 58.67
#